data_AF-M0NB38-F1
#
_entry.id   AF-M0NB38-F1
#
_cell.length_a   1.000
_cell.length_b   1.000
_cell.length_c   1.000
_cell.angle_alpha   90.00
_cell.angle_beta   90.00
_cell.angle_gamma   90.00
#
_symmetry.space_group_name_H-M   'P 1'
#
loop_
_entity.id
_entity.type
_entity.pdbx_description
1 polymer ?
#
loop_
_entity_poly.entity_id
_entity_poly.type
_entity_poly.pdbx_seq_one_letter_code
_entity_poly.pdbx_strand_id
1 'polypeptide(L)'
;MQFRSSDTERDADYAALVVGMVFVWGVCDGVSTLLAASLVGVEFETNPTVRALLSTPALALGVKLAAAVLAGLVALAGERFVRTVPGWRWFFFVLIGLGTVVTGLNLGVAIGAL
;
A
#
# COMPACT_ATOMS: atom_id res chain seq x y z
N MET A 1 -18.21 -23.25 -27.88
CA MET A 1 -17.54 -23.59 -26.61
C MET A 1 -16.69 -22.40 -26.17
N GLN A 2 -17.15 -21.67 -25.16
CA GLN A 2 -16.43 -20.56 -24.52
C GLN A 2 -15.54 -21.13 -23.41
N PHE A 3 -14.23 -21.12 -23.61
CA PHE A 3 -13.21 -21.55 -22.64
C PHE A 3 -12.35 -20.36 -22.17
N ARG A 4 -12.93 -19.15 -22.11
CA ARG A 4 -12.17 -17.89 -21.90
C ARG A 4 -12.53 -17.14 -20.60
N SER A 5 -13.55 -17.56 -19.85
CA SER A 5 -13.99 -16.84 -18.64
C SER A 5 -13.11 -17.12 -17.41
N SER A 6 -12.77 -18.39 -17.16
CA SER A 6 -12.16 -18.79 -15.88
C SER A 6 -10.69 -18.41 -15.70
N ASP A 7 -9.92 -18.22 -16.78
CA ASP A 7 -8.55 -17.68 -16.68
C ASP A 7 -8.60 -16.16 -16.48
N THR A 8 -9.45 -15.46 -17.24
CA THR A 8 -9.59 -14.00 -17.14
C THR A 8 -10.08 -13.54 -15.77
N GLU A 9 -11.03 -14.25 -15.16
CA GLU A 9 -11.50 -13.96 -13.78
C GLU A 9 -10.41 -14.24 -12.73
N ARG A 10 -9.61 -15.29 -12.92
CA ARG A 10 -8.49 -15.62 -12.02
C ARG A 10 -7.34 -14.62 -12.13
N ASP A 11 -7.14 -14.02 -13.30
CA ASP A 11 -6.14 -12.98 -13.54
C ASP A 11 -6.63 -11.63 -12.99
N ALA A 12 -7.93 -11.33 -13.12
CA ALA A 12 -8.57 -10.19 -12.48
C ALA A 12 -8.45 -10.25 -10.94
N ASP A 13 -8.52 -11.44 -10.35
CA ASP A 13 -8.34 -11.64 -8.90
C ASP A 13 -6.90 -11.32 -8.43
N TYR A 14 -5.87 -11.73 -9.18
CA TYR A 14 -4.47 -11.39 -8.86
C TYR A 14 -4.22 -9.89 -8.98
N ALA A 15 -4.61 -9.30 -10.11
CA ALA A 15 -4.42 -7.88 -10.36
C ALA A 15 -5.17 -7.03 -9.32
N ALA A 16 -6.39 -7.42 -8.93
CA ALA A 16 -7.15 -6.73 -7.89
C ALA A 16 -6.44 -6.75 -6.54
N LEU A 17 -5.83 -7.87 -6.14
CA LEU A 17 -5.03 -7.95 -4.92
C LEU A 17 -3.80 -7.05 -4.97
N VAL A 18 -3.10 -7.02 -6.10
CA VAL A 18 -1.95 -6.12 -6.28
C VAL A 18 -2.39 -4.65 -6.24
N VAL A 19 -3.46 -4.29 -6.95
CA VAL A 19 -4.01 -2.92 -6.95
C VAL A 19 -4.48 -2.52 -5.56
N GLY A 20 -5.17 -3.41 -4.83
CA GLY A 20 -5.59 -3.18 -3.46
C GLY A 20 -4.40 -2.92 -2.53
N MET A 21 -3.33 -3.71 -2.67
CA MET A 21 -2.08 -3.49 -1.94
C MET A 21 -1.46 -2.12 -2.26
N VAL A 22 -1.35 -1.76 -3.55
CA VAL A 22 -0.81 -0.46 -3.98
C VAL A 22 -1.66 0.70 -3.44
N PHE A 23 -2.98 0.57 -3.48
CA PHE A 23 -3.89 1.59 -2.97
C PHE A 23 -3.72 1.81 -1.47
N VAL A 24 -3.70 0.72 -0.68
CA VAL A 24 -3.56 0.82 0.77
C VAL A 24 -2.20 1.38 1.17
N TRP A 25 -1.09 0.84 0.64
CA TRP A 25 0.25 1.26 1.03
C TRP A 25 0.70 2.57 0.38
N GLY A 26 0.22 2.89 -0.82
CA GLY A 26 0.58 4.12 -1.52
C GLY A 26 -0.29 5.30 -1.13
N VAL A 27 -1.62 5.12 -1.18
CA VAL A 27 -2.59 6.20 -1.00
C VAL A 27 -3.02 6.31 0.46
N CYS A 28 -3.58 5.25 1.04
CA CYS A 28 -4.15 5.32 2.39
C CYS A 28 -3.07 5.59 3.45
N ASP A 29 -1.99 4.81 3.45
CA ASP A 29 -0.85 5.02 4.34
C ASP A 29 -0.21 6.40 4.11
N GLY A 30 0.03 6.78 2.85
CA GLY A 30 0.61 8.07 2.50
C GLY A 30 -0.20 9.26 3.00
N VAL A 31 -1.50 9.31 2.73
CA VAL A 31 -2.38 10.40 3.16
C VAL A 31 -2.53 10.42 4.68
N SER A 32 -2.75 9.27 5.31
CA SER A 32 -2.91 9.20 6.78
C SER A 32 -1.63 9.62 7.51
N THR A 33 -0.45 9.28 6.97
CA THR A 33 0.85 9.73 7.49
C THR A 33 0.96 11.26 7.46
N LEU A 34 0.65 11.88 6.32
CA LEU A 34 0.74 13.33 6.19
C LEU A 34 -0.24 14.04 7.12
N LEU A 35 -1.46 13.51 7.26
CA LEU A 35 -2.45 14.05 8.17
C LEU A 35 -1.98 13.98 9.61
N ALA A 36 -1.50 12.81 10.07
CA ALA A 36 -0.97 12.65 11.42
C ALA A 36 0.20 13.61 11.67
N ALA A 37 1.19 13.63 10.77
CA ALA A 37 2.35 14.51 10.88
C ALA A 37 1.97 16.00 10.91
N SER A 38 0.92 16.41 10.20
CA SER A 38 0.46 17.81 10.22
C SER A 38 -0.17 18.25 11.55
N LEU A 39 -0.61 17.29 12.37
CA LEU A 39 -1.30 17.56 13.64
C LEU A 39 -0.39 17.38 14.84
N VAL A 40 0.43 16.31 14.87
CA VAL A 40 1.27 15.99 16.03
C VAL A 40 2.75 16.33 15.85
N GLY A 41 3.19 16.67 14.65
CA GLY A 41 4.60 16.92 14.34
C GLY A 41 5.31 15.74 13.67
N VAL A 42 6.46 16.04 13.05
CA VAL A 42 7.23 15.11 12.20
C VAL A 42 8.09 14.13 13.01
N GLU A 43 8.39 14.46 14.26
CA GLU A 43 9.19 13.66 15.19
C GLU A 43 8.54 12.32 15.54
N PHE A 44 7.22 12.22 15.40
CA PHE A 44 6.44 11.01 15.62
C PHE A 44 6.43 10.07 14.41
N GLU A 45 6.97 10.48 13.25
CA GLU A 45 7.20 9.58 12.13
C GLU A 45 8.36 8.63 12.44
N THR A 46 8.08 7.33 12.41
CA THR A 46 9.06 6.28 12.73
C THR A 46 9.98 6.00 11.55
N ASN A 47 9.48 6.12 10.32
CA ASN A 47 10.25 5.89 9.11
C ASN A 47 11.23 7.06 8.87
N PRO A 48 12.56 6.86 9.02
CA PRO A 48 13.52 7.95 8.94
C PRO A 48 13.56 8.60 7.55
N THR A 49 13.31 7.84 6.48
CA THR A 49 13.28 8.35 5.11
C THR A 49 12.07 9.24 4.89
N VAL A 50 10.88 8.79 5.32
CA VAL A 50 9.65 9.59 5.20
C VAL A 50 9.78 10.84 6.05
N ARG A 51 10.27 10.71 7.30
CA ARG A 51 10.50 11.83 8.20
C ARG A 51 11.41 12.90 7.59
N ALA A 52 12.51 12.49 6.94
CA ALA A 52 13.40 13.41 6.24
C ALA A 52 12.73 14.16 5.07
N LEU A 53 11.67 13.58 4.48
CA LEU A 53 10.92 14.17 3.37
C LEU A 53 9.70 14.98 3.82
N LEU A 54 9.30 14.94 5.09
CA LEU A 54 8.10 15.63 5.59
C LEU A 54 8.20 17.16 5.53
N SER A 55 9.42 17.72 5.43
CA SER A 55 9.60 19.15 5.09
C SER A 55 9.08 19.51 3.70
N THR A 56 8.82 18.51 2.86
CA THR A 56 8.24 18.64 1.52
C THR A 56 7.13 17.59 1.33
N PRO A 57 5.94 17.79 1.92
CA PRO A 57 4.89 16.77 2.03
C PRO A 57 4.48 16.11 0.70
N ALA A 58 4.42 16.90 -0.38
CA ALA A 58 4.12 16.38 -1.71
C ALA A 58 5.17 15.38 -2.22
N LEU A 59 6.45 15.62 -1.91
CA LEU A 59 7.54 14.71 -2.24
C LEU A 59 7.47 13.44 -1.38
N ALA A 60 7.18 13.56 -0.08
CA ALA A 60 6.99 12.40 0.80
C ALA A 60 5.86 11.48 0.30
N LEU A 61 4.71 12.06 -0.07
CA LEU A 61 3.60 11.31 -0.68
C LEU A 61 3.99 10.72 -2.02
N GLY A 62 4.66 11.49 -2.88
CA GLY A 62 5.14 11.03 -4.18
C GLY A 62 6.08 9.82 -4.06
N VAL A 63 7.00 9.84 -3.11
CA VAL A 63 7.92 8.73 -2.84
C VAL A 63 7.18 7.50 -2.31
N LYS A 64 6.26 7.66 -1.35
CA LYS A 64 5.45 6.54 -0.85
C LYS A 64 4.61 5.90 -1.97
N LEU A 65 3.93 6.73 -2.75
CA LEU A 65 3.12 6.27 -3.88
C LEU A 65 3.99 5.59 -4.95
N ALA A 66 5.12 6.19 -5.31
CA ALA A 66 6.04 5.61 -6.28
C ALA A 66 6.59 4.25 -5.81
N ALA A 67 6.97 4.13 -4.54
CA ALA A 67 7.43 2.86 -3.97
C ALA A 67 6.34 1.78 -4.04
N ALA A 68 5.10 2.12 -3.65
CA ALA A 68 3.98 1.19 -3.73
C ALA A 68 3.68 0.78 -5.19
N VAL A 69 3.62 1.74 -6.11
CA VAL A 69 3.39 1.48 -7.54
C VAL A 69 4.50 0.61 -8.12
N LEU A 70 5.78 0.89 -7.83
CA LEU A 70 6.90 0.08 -8.28
C LEU A 70 6.80 -1.36 -7.76
N ALA A 71 6.47 -1.53 -6.47
CA ALA A 71 6.25 -2.86 -5.90
C ALA A 71 5.09 -3.60 -6.61
N GLY A 72 3.99 -2.89 -6.90
CA GLY A 72 2.86 -3.43 -7.65
C GLY A 72 3.23 -3.81 -9.09
N LEU A 73 3.98 -2.98 -9.79
CA LEU A 73 4.46 -3.26 -11.15
C LEU A 73 5.38 -4.48 -11.16
N VAL A 74 6.29 -4.61 -10.19
CA VAL A 74 7.14 -5.79 -10.02
C VAL A 74 6.30 -7.04 -9.75
N ALA A 75 5.28 -6.94 -8.90
CA ALA A 75 4.38 -8.05 -8.62
C ALA A 75 3.57 -8.47 -9.87
N LEU A 76 3.07 -7.53 -10.65
CA LEU A 76 2.36 -7.80 -11.91
C LEU A 76 3.29 -8.43 -12.96
N ALA A 77 4.49 -7.87 -13.15
CA ALA A 77 5.49 -8.43 -14.06
C ALA A 77 5.94 -9.84 -13.64
N GLY A 78 5.99 -10.09 -12.34
CA GLY A 78 6.36 -11.37 -11.73
C GLY A 78 5.22 -12.37 -11.55
N GLU A 79 4.00 -12.09 -12.04
CA GLU A 79 2.79 -12.87 -11.74
C GLU A 79 2.99 -14.38 -11.92
N ARG A 80 3.59 -14.78 -13.04
CA ARG A 80 3.83 -16.20 -13.37
C ARG A 80 4.65 -16.91 -12.29
N PHE A 81 5.60 -16.22 -11.67
CA PHE A 81 6.40 -16.75 -10.58
C PHE A 81 5.63 -16.71 -9.26
N VAL A 82 5.01 -15.58 -8.92
CA VAL A 82 4.28 -15.40 -7.66
C VAL A 82 3.18 -16.44 -7.50
N ARG A 83 2.45 -16.77 -8.57
CA ARG A 83 1.36 -17.78 -8.52
C ARG A 83 1.84 -19.22 -8.32
N THR A 84 3.14 -19.50 -8.46
CA THR A 84 3.73 -20.80 -8.10
C THR A 84 3.97 -20.97 -6.61
N VAL A 85 4.01 -19.87 -5.85
CA VAL A 85 4.27 -19.90 -4.42
C VAL A 85 2.99 -20.24 -3.66
N PRO A 86 2.97 -21.33 -2.87
CA PRO A 86 1.79 -21.65 -2.07
C PRO A 86 1.51 -20.52 -1.08
N GLY A 87 0.25 -20.09 -0.99
CA GLY A 87 -0.17 -19.04 -0.07
C GLY A 87 0.00 -17.60 -0.59
N TRP A 88 0.34 -17.39 -1.86
CA TRP A 88 0.49 -16.03 -2.43
C TRP A 88 -0.75 -15.13 -2.19
N ARG A 89 -1.97 -15.68 -2.23
CA ARG A 89 -3.20 -14.93 -1.91
C ARG A 89 -3.19 -14.41 -0.48
N TRP A 90 -2.90 -15.28 0.48
CA TRP A 90 -2.80 -14.93 1.89
C TRP A 90 -1.73 -13.88 2.14
N PHE A 91 -0.61 -13.97 1.42
CA PHE A 91 0.43 -12.95 1.50
C PHE A 91 -0.11 -11.56 1.11
N PHE A 92 -0.82 -11.42 -0.01
CA PHE A 92 -1.44 -10.14 -0.37
C PHE A 92 -2.50 -9.69 0.65
N PHE A 93 -3.36 -10.59 1.12
CA PHE A 93 -4.36 -10.23 2.15
C PHE A 93 -3.70 -9.76 3.45
N VAL A 94 -2.61 -10.39 3.88
CA VAL A 94 -1.84 -9.98 5.05
C VAL A 94 -1.20 -8.62 4.81
N LEU A 95 -0.58 -8.39 3.65
CA LEU A 95 -0.01 -7.08 3.31
C LEU A 95 -1.06 -5.98 3.31
N ILE A 96 -2.22 -6.23 2.68
CA ILE A 96 -3.34 -5.30 2.66
C ILE A 96 -3.81 -5.02 4.09
N GLY A 97 -4.05 -6.07 4.88
CA GLY A 97 -4.51 -5.96 6.26
C GLY A 97 -3.54 -5.17 7.15
N LEU A 98 -2.24 -5.44 7.04
CA LEU A 98 -1.21 -4.68 7.76
C LEU A 98 -1.20 -3.20 7.35
N GLY A 99 -1.26 -2.90 6.05
CA GLY A 99 -1.33 -1.52 5.58
C GLY A 99 -2.60 -0.79 6.06
N THR A 100 -3.73 -1.50 6.13
CA THR A 100 -4.98 -0.97 6.70
C THR A 100 -4.84 -0.69 8.19
N VAL A 101 -4.19 -1.57 8.96
CA VAL A 101 -3.91 -1.34 10.39
C VAL A 101 -3.02 -0.11 10.57
N VAL A 102 -1.93 0.01 9.80
CA VAL A 102 -1.03 1.18 9.85
C VAL A 102 -1.80 2.46 9.52
N THR A 103 -2.62 2.45 8.47
CA THR A 103 -3.50 3.57 8.12
C THR A 103 -4.42 3.94 9.29
N GLY A 104 -5.05 2.96 9.92
CA GLY A 104 -5.92 3.15 11.08
C GLY A 104 -5.18 3.74 12.28
N LEU A 105 -3.95 3.31 12.54
CA LEU A 105 -3.11 3.87 13.60
C LEU A 105 -2.76 5.33 13.34
N ASN A 106 -2.35 5.67 12.11
CA ASN A 106 -2.08 7.06 11.71
C ASN A 106 -3.32 7.94 11.88
N LEU A 107 -4.48 7.46 11.42
CA LEU A 107 -5.75 8.16 11.62
C LEU A 107 -6.13 8.29 13.09
N GLY A 108 -5.86 7.26 13.90
CA GLY A 108 -6.07 7.31 15.35
C GLY A 108 -5.24 8.40 16.03
N VAL A 109 -3.97 8.54 15.64
CA VAL A 109 -3.10 9.65 16.10
C VAL A 109 -3.67 11.00 15.68
N ALA A 110 -4.08 11.13 14.41
CA ALA A 110 -4.68 12.37 13.91
C ALA A 110 -5.96 12.74 14.66
N ILE A 111 -6.87 11.79 14.86
CA ILE A 111 -8.13 12.00 15.57
C ILE A 111 -7.88 12.33 17.04
N GLY A 112 -6.93 11.67 17.69
CA GLY A 112 -6.58 11.94 19.09
C GLY A 112 -5.93 13.31 19.32
N ALA A 113 -5.52 14.00 18.25
CA ALA A 113 -4.93 15.34 18.28
C ALA A 113 -5.93 16.47 17.95
N LEU A 114 -7.17 16.13 17.58
CA LEU A 114 -8.29 17.08 17.39
C LEU A 114 -8.99 17.37 18.73
#